data_AF-A0A558BW03-F1
#
_entry.id   AF-A0A558BW03-F1
#
_cell.length_a   1.000
_cell.length_b   1.000
_cell.length_c   1.000
_cell.angle_alpha   90.00
_cell.angle_beta   90.00
_cell.angle_gamma   90.00
#
_symmetry.space_group_name_H-M   'P 1'
#
loop_
_entity.id
_entity.type
_entity.pdbx_description
1 polymer ?
#
loop_
_entity_poly.entity_id
_entity_poly.type
_entity_poly.pdbx_seq_one_letter_code
_entity_poly.pdbx_strand_id
1 'polypeptide(L)'
;MNTQLEKLSEQYGTISGKWFILGAAPDSVQRLAQYELGLTALRPEHLPFRPATEPATLPAGRLLLIDHDQHVRGIYDGADIHEIERLITEVNVLLYIYDHRH
;
A
#
# COMPACT_ATOMS: atom_id res chain seq x y z
N MET A 1 10.31 22.59 -7.39
CA MET A 1 10.05 21.56 -6.35
C MET A 1 8.90 22.05 -5.48
N ASN A 2 7.98 21.16 -5.12
CA ASN A 2 6.71 21.54 -4.49
C ASN A 2 6.91 21.69 -2.98
N THR A 3 7.18 22.91 -2.50
CA THR A 3 7.62 23.26 -1.13
C THR A 3 6.68 22.83 0.00
N GLN A 4 5.47 22.36 -0.32
CA GLN A 4 4.52 21.81 0.66
C GLN A 4 4.81 20.36 1.02
N LEU A 5 5.30 19.54 0.08
CA LEU A 5 5.60 18.13 0.33
C LEU A 5 6.86 17.95 1.17
N GLU A 6 7.84 18.83 0.97
CA GLU A 6 9.07 18.87 1.78
C GLU A 6 8.73 19.20 3.24
N LYS A 7 7.89 20.20 3.48
CA LYS A 7 7.41 20.54 4.84
C LYS A 7 6.65 19.39 5.52
N LEU A 8 5.82 18.67 4.77
CA LEU A 8 5.13 17.49 5.30
C LEU A 8 6.14 16.37 5.63
N SER A 9 7.15 16.19 4.79
CA SER A 9 8.18 15.18 4.97
C SER A 9 9.01 15.45 6.25
N GLU A 10 9.31 16.71 6.51
CA GLU A 10 9.96 17.17 7.75
C GLU A 10 9.04 17.02 8.96
N GLN A 11 7.77 17.44 8.85
CA GLN A 11 6.80 17.40 9.95
C GLN A 11 6.54 15.97 10.45
N TYR A 12 6.44 15.00 9.56
CA TYR A 12 6.18 13.60 9.89
C TYR A 12 7.46 12.77 10.08
N GLY A 13 8.64 13.40 10.05
CA GLY A 13 9.91 12.72 10.32
C GLY A 13 10.22 11.59 9.34
N THR A 14 9.93 11.81 8.05
CA THR A 14 10.19 10.79 7.02
C THR A 14 11.65 10.34 7.03
N ILE A 15 11.87 9.03 6.99
CA ILE A 15 13.21 8.48 6.89
C ILE A 15 13.66 8.62 5.44
N SER A 16 14.62 9.52 5.21
CA SER A 16 15.15 9.79 3.87
C SER A 16 15.61 8.50 3.17
N GLY A 17 15.21 8.35 1.90
CA GLY A 17 15.50 7.17 1.09
C GLY A 17 14.64 5.95 1.41
N LYS A 18 13.77 6.00 2.42
CA LYS A 18 12.83 4.91 2.76
C LYS A 18 11.37 5.35 2.62
N TRP A 19 11.04 6.53 3.13
CA TRP A 19 9.69 7.07 3.11
C TRP A 19 9.63 8.27 2.18
N PHE A 20 8.69 8.22 1.23
CA PHE A 20 8.50 9.25 0.24
C PHE A 20 7.06 9.75 0.34
N ILE A 21 6.88 11.08 0.37
CA ILE A 21 5.57 11.69 0.23
C ILE A 21 5.42 12.08 -1.23
N LEU A 22 4.43 11.49 -1.89
CA LEU A 22 4.14 11.74 -3.29
C LEU A 22 2.86 12.57 -3.41
N GLY A 23 2.86 13.52 -4.33
CA GLY A 23 1.68 14.30 -4.70
C GLY A 23 1.48 14.23 -6.21
N ALA A 24 0.25 14.00 -6.63
CA ALA A 24 -0.16 14.06 -8.02
C ALA A 24 -1.55 14.71 -8.11
N ALA A 25 -2.00 15.04 -9.33
CA ALA A 25 -3.38 15.45 -9.54
C ALA A 25 -4.32 14.33 -9.04
N PRO A 26 -5.49 14.66 -8.44
CA PRO A 26 -6.42 13.67 -7.89
C PRO A 26 -6.72 12.51 -8.84
N ASP A 27 -6.97 12.81 -10.12
CA ASP A 27 -7.24 11.83 -11.18
C ASP A 27 -6.07 10.86 -11.41
N SER A 28 -4.83 11.32 -11.24
CA SER A 28 -3.63 10.50 -11.40
C SER A 28 -3.47 9.52 -10.23
N VAL A 29 -3.74 9.97 -9.00
CA VAL A 29 -3.73 9.10 -7.81
C VAL A 29 -4.82 8.03 -7.93
N GLN A 30 -6.01 8.42 -8.39
CA GLN A 30 -7.13 7.50 -8.58
C GLN A 30 -6.82 6.46 -9.66
N ARG A 31 -6.22 6.86 -10.80
CA ARG A 31 -5.82 5.94 -11.87
C ARG A 31 -4.76 4.94 -11.41
N LEU A 32 -3.74 5.40 -10.69
CA LEU A 32 -2.69 4.53 -10.15
C LEU A 32 -3.28 3.47 -9.21
N ALA A 33 -4.17 3.89 -8.30
CA ALA A 33 -4.87 2.97 -7.41
C ALA A 33 -5.73 1.94 -8.17
N GLN A 34 -6.48 2.38 -9.18
CA GLN A 34 -7.43 1.53 -9.92
C GLN A 34 -6.76 0.55 -10.87
N TYR A 35 -5.74 0.98 -11.61
CA TYR A 35 -5.20 0.23 -12.75
C TYR A 35 -3.80 -0.32 -12.52
N GLU A 36 -2.93 0.42 -11.83
CA GLU A 36 -1.52 0.03 -11.67
C GLU A 36 -1.31 -0.83 -10.42
N LEU A 37 -2.06 -0.56 -9.35
CA LEU A 37 -2.05 -1.37 -8.13
C LEU A 37 -3.09 -2.50 -8.14
N GLY A 38 -3.79 -2.69 -9.27
CA GLY A 38 -4.71 -3.81 -9.45
C GLY A 38 -5.83 -3.89 -8.41
N LEU A 39 -6.21 -2.80 -7.73
CA LEU A 39 -7.27 -2.80 -6.71
C LEU A 39 -8.64 -3.20 -7.27
N THR A 40 -8.84 -3.04 -8.58
CA THR A 40 -9.99 -3.56 -9.34
C THR A 40 -9.91 -5.05 -9.65
N ALA A 41 -8.71 -5.64 -9.62
CA ALA A 41 -8.41 -7.02 -10.02
C ALA A 41 -8.07 -7.95 -8.85
N LEU A 42 -8.19 -7.47 -7.60
CA LEU A 42 -8.04 -8.30 -6.40
C LEU A 42 -9.03 -9.46 -6.48
N ARG A 43 -8.50 -10.62 -6.83
CA ARG A 43 -9.21 -11.88 -6.98
C ARG A 43 -9.92 -12.19 -5.65
N PRO A 44 -11.27 -12.12 -5.58
CA PRO A 44 -12.04 -12.29 -4.35
C PRO A 44 -11.88 -13.67 -3.70
N GLU A 45 -11.30 -14.61 -4.44
CA GLU A 45 -11.17 -16.03 -4.11
C GLU A 45 -10.13 -16.32 -3.02
N HIS A 46 -9.27 -15.35 -2.65
CA HIS A 46 -8.25 -15.53 -1.59
C HIS A 46 -8.28 -14.49 -0.46
N LEU A 47 -9.28 -13.62 -0.43
CA LEU A 47 -9.47 -12.66 0.66
C LEU A 47 -10.76 -12.99 1.42
N PRO A 48 -10.79 -12.93 2.77
CA PRO A 48 -12.01 -13.12 3.55
C PRO A 48 -13.07 -12.05 3.29
N PHE A 49 -12.73 -11.00 2.52
CA PHE A 49 -13.62 -9.93 2.10
C PHE A 49 -13.67 -9.85 0.57
N ARG A 50 -14.86 -10.06 0.03
CA ARG A 50 -15.18 -9.93 -1.40
C ARG A 50 -15.19 -8.43 -1.75
N PRO A 51 -14.32 -7.91 -2.64
CA PRO A 51 -14.52 -6.54 -3.12
C PRO A 51 -15.84 -6.51 -3.90
N ALA A 52 -16.74 -5.63 -3.48
CA ALA A 52 -17.98 -5.37 -4.18
C ALA A 52 -17.65 -4.83 -5.58
N THR A 53 -18.39 -5.32 -6.57
CA THR A 53 -18.33 -4.92 -7.97
C THR A 53 -18.48 -3.41 -8.13
N GLU A 54 -17.35 -2.70 -8.21
CA GLU A 54 -17.10 -1.37 -8.78
C GLU A 54 -15.60 -1.08 -8.57
N PRO A 55 -14.94 -0.18 -9.34
CA PRO A 55 -13.55 0.17 -9.10
C PRO A 55 -13.42 0.86 -7.75
N ALA A 56 -13.19 0.06 -6.70
CA ALA A 56 -13.06 0.53 -5.33
C ALA A 56 -11.86 1.46 -5.26
N THR A 57 -12.13 2.76 -5.14
CA THR A 57 -11.11 3.71 -4.71
C THR A 57 -10.57 3.24 -3.38
N LEU A 58 -9.25 3.12 -3.24
CA LEU A 58 -8.63 2.82 -1.96
C LEU A 58 -9.07 3.89 -0.94
N PRO A 59 -9.77 3.53 0.14
CA PRO A 59 -10.11 4.50 1.17
C PRO A 59 -8.83 5.11 1.75
N ALA A 60 -8.90 6.39 2.12
CA ALA A 60 -7.82 7.02 2.88
C ALA A 60 -7.55 6.23 4.17
N GLY A 61 -6.29 6.17 4.58
CA GLY A 61 -5.88 5.41 5.77
C GLY A 61 -5.63 3.93 5.53
N ARG A 62 -5.74 3.42 4.29
CA ARG A 62 -5.30 2.06 3.96
C ARG A 62 -3.81 2.00 3.68
N LEU A 63 -3.20 0.88 4.07
CA LEU A 63 -1.83 0.51 3.71
C LEU A 63 -1.86 -0.67 2.73
N LEU A 64 -0.94 -0.68 1.77
CA LEU A 64 -0.75 -1.80 0.84
C LEU A 64 0.64 -2.40 1.05
N LEU A 65 0.69 -3.73 1.08
CA LEU A 65 1.95 -4.47 0.97
C LEU A 65 2.13 -4.92 -0.48
N ILE A 66 3.21 -4.46 -1.12
CA ILE A 66 3.55 -4.78 -2.51
C ILE A 66 4.87 -5.55 -2.50
N ASP A 67 4.92 -6.67 -3.23
CA ASP A 67 6.09 -7.53 -3.33
C ASP A 67 7.09 -7.06 -4.41
N HIS A 68 8.26 -7.70 -4.50
CA HIS A 68 9.30 -7.30 -5.47
C HIS A 68 8.86 -7.45 -6.95
N ASP A 69 7.88 -8.33 -7.21
CA ASP A 69 7.29 -8.55 -8.52
C ASP A 69 6.11 -7.60 -8.78
N GLN A 70 5.95 -6.57 -7.94
CA GLN A 70 4.88 -5.56 -8.00
C GLN A 70 3.47 -6.11 -7.75
N HIS A 71 3.33 -7.27 -7.09
CA HIS A 71 2.03 -7.79 -6.70
C HIS A 71 1.59 -7.23 -5.35
N VAL A 72 0.32 -6.81 -5.26
CA VAL A 72 -0.33 -6.52 -3.98
C VAL A 72 -0.54 -7.83 -3.21
N ARG A 73 0.06 -7.93 -2.03
CA ARG A 73 -0.02 -9.10 -1.14
C ARG A 73 -1.08 -8.95 -0.06
N GLY A 74 -1.39 -7.71 0.31
CA GLY A 74 -2.38 -7.41 1.33
C GLY A 74 -2.74 -5.94 1.37
N ILE A 75 -3.91 -5.68 1.95
CA ILE A 75 -4.43 -4.36 2.29
C ILE A 75 -4.76 -4.37 3.77
N TYR A 76 -4.46 -3.27 4.46
CA TYR A 76 -4.59 -3.17 5.92
C TYR A 76 -5.21 -1.83 6.27
N ASP A 77 -5.96 -1.80 7.37
CA ASP A 77 -6.38 -0.55 8.00
C ASP A 77 -5.23 0.06 8.81
N GLY A 78 -4.82 1.28 8.47
CA GLY A 78 -3.76 1.99 9.19
C GLY A 78 -4.17 2.44 10.60
N ALA A 79 -5.47 2.42 10.92
CA ALA A 79 -6.01 2.81 12.20
C ALA A 79 -6.37 1.61 13.11
N ASP A 80 -6.29 0.38 12.61
CA ASP A 80 -6.55 -0.85 13.39
C ASP A 80 -5.23 -1.52 13.77
N ILE A 81 -4.95 -1.60 15.07
CA ILE A 81 -3.71 -2.18 15.58
C ILE A 81 -3.51 -3.65 15.18
N HIS A 82 -4.59 -4.43 15.07
CA HIS A 82 -4.51 -5.84 14.70
C HIS A 82 -4.13 -6.02 13.23
N GLU A 83 -4.62 -5.12 12.36
CA GLU A 83 -4.25 -5.09 10.95
C GLU A 83 -2.79 -4.63 10.76
N ILE A 84 -2.30 -3.73 11.61
CA ILE A 84 -0.87 -3.34 11.64
C ILE A 84 0.03 -4.50 12.10
N GLU A 85 -0.36 -5.24 13.14
CA GLU A 85 0.38 -6.43 13.60
C GLU A 85 0.42 -7.51 12.51
N ARG A 86 -0.69 -7.71 11.80
CA ARG A 86 -0.77 -8.61 10.64
C ARG A 86 0.17 -8.16 9.51
N LEU A 87 0.18 -6.86 9.17
CA LEU A 87 1.09 -6.30 8.17
C LEU A 87 2.55 -6.55 8.52
N ILE A 88 2.96 -6.27 9.76
CA ILE A 88 4.34 -6.49 10.22
C ILE A 88 4.72 -7.98 10.09
N THR A 89 3.82 -8.87 10.47
CA THR A 89 4.03 -10.32 10.35
C THR A 89 4.21 -10.74 8.89
N GLU A 90 3.36 -10.26 7.98
CA GLU A 90 3.44 -10.60 6.55
C GLU A 90 4.70 -10.04 5.88
N VAL A 91 5.15 -8.84 6.28
CA VAL A 91 6.45 -8.30 5.84
C VAL A 91 7.60 -9.23 6.25
N ASN A 92 7.63 -9.69 7.51
CA ASN A 92 8.68 -10.60 7.98
C ASN A 92 8.66 -11.94 7.21
N VAL A 93 7.48 -12.46 6.89
CA VAL A 93 7.33 -13.67 6.07
C VAL A 93 7.87 -13.46 4.66
N LEU A 94 7.58 -12.31 4.02
CA LEU A 94 8.11 -12.02 2.69
C LEU A 94 9.63 -11.91 2.68
N LEU A 95 10.20 -11.19 3.65
CA LEU A 95 11.65 -11.05 3.79
C LEU A 95 12.32 -12.42 3.99
N TYR A 96 11.74 -13.26 4.86
CA TYR A 96 12.22 -14.63 5.04
C TYR A 96 12.20 -15.43 3.73
N ILE A 97 11.10 -15.37 2.97
CA ILE A 97 10.99 -16.05 1.67
C ILE A 97 12.04 -15.57 0.70
N TYR A 98 12.35 -14.27 0.66
CA TYR A 98 13.38 -13.73 -0.22
C TYR A 98 14.78 -14.18 0.15
N ASP A 99 15.09 -14.22 1.45
CA ASP A 99 16.40 -14.68 1.93
C ASP A 99 16.61 -16.19 1.69
N HIS A 100 15.52 -16.97 1.57
CA HIS A 100 15.56 -18.44 1.49
C HIS A 100 15.12 -19.01 0.13
N ARG A 101 14.82 -18.17 -0.86
CA ARG A 101 14.68 -18.62 -2.25
C ARG A 101 16.08 -18.67 -2.87
N HIS A 102 16.54 -19.88 -3.19
CA HIS A 102 17.75 -20.16 -3.95
C HIS A 102 17.37 -20.88 -5.24
#